data_AF-A0A947GKA3-F1
#
_entry.id   AF-A0A947GKA3-F1
#
_cell.length_a   1.000
_cell.length_b   1.000
_cell.length_c   1.000
_cell.angle_alpha   90.00
_cell.angle_beta   90.00
_cell.angle_gamma   90.00
#
_symmetry.space_group_name_H-M   'P 1'
#
loop_
_entity.id
_entity.type
_entity.pdbx_description
1 polymer ?
#
loop_
_entity_poly.entity_id
_entity_poly.type
_entity_poly.pdbx_seq_one_letter_code
_entity_poly.pdbx_strand_id
1 'polypeptide(L)'
;MVAISRTHLSSPDPSSSDDRVAVLLMGYGEVESYEDFANYNEQALNLLTAKFAPVPTWIYPPLAKLLALFDRHEWDHQHDHFISPHNAIFERQREGIERHLQSKWGERVSVFKAFNFCAPHLPHQVLEEIQSQGFTKLMIYPLLVVDSIFTSGIAVEQVNNALAQTFKAGEDHWLQSTRYMPSFYNQPDYIDLLARQVEDKIQQHLAVAHLPSQTGIVLMNHGCPHKAKGFTSGITESQLLYEAVRERLIYNYPLISIGWLNHDTPMIEWTQPNVTLAAQNLMDLGATALVLMPIGFATENHETLLDVEHIISHLRRKRPDVTYVQMPCVNDSDEFTAMAAGWVDGLISDLLGEQGIVVNQSQRAQIAEDFSGHHHDHAHNGHHHDGHHHGEHSHDHHDHKQHAHHGH
;
A
#
# COMPACT_ATOMS: atom_id res chain seq x y z
N MET A 1 -21.36 -31.15 -10.97
CA MET A 1 -22.49 -30.52 -11.68
C MET A 1 -23.79 -31.06 -11.11
N VAL A 2 -24.64 -30.19 -10.58
CA VAL A 2 -26.08 -30.43 -10.35
C VAL A 2 -26.79 -29.17 -10.83
N ALA A 3 -27.86 -29.28 -11.60
CA ALA A 3 -28.53 -28.14 -12.21
C ALA A 3 -29.70 -27.65 -11.33
N ILE A 4 -29.73 -26.35 -11.02
CA ILE A 4 -30.85 -25.70 -10.34
C ILE A 4 -31.82 -25.16 -11.40
N SER A 5 -33.13 -25.29 -11.17
CA SER A 5 -34.17 -25.01 -12.16
C SER A 5 -34.34 -23.51 -12.45
N ARG A 6 -34.48 -23.16 -13.74
CA ARG A 6 -34.74 -21.78 -14.21
C ARG A 6 -36.22 -21.40 -14.07
N THR A 7 -36.69 -21.28 -12.83
CA THR A 7 -38.06 -20.83 -12.51
C THR A 7 -37.97 -19.80 -11.39
N HIS A 8 -38.61 -18.63 -11.59
CA HIS A 8 -38.44 -17.38 -10.83
C HIS A 8 -37.16 -16.57 -11.13
N LEU A 9 -36.95 -16.25 -12.42
CA LEU A 9 -36.30 -14.99 -12.81
C LEU A 9 -37.39 -13.96 -13.11
N SER A 10 -37.61 -13.00 -12.21
CA SER A 10 -38.31 -11.75 -12.53
C SER A 10 -37.40 -10.87 -13.38
N SER A 11 -37.99 -10.10 -14.31
CA SER A 11 -37.25 -9.08 -15.06
C SER A 11 -36.63 -8.05 -14.09
N PRO A 12 -35.36 -7.65 -14.26
CA PRO A 12 -34.77 -6.59 -13.44
C PRO A 12 -35.46 -5.26 -13.74
N ASP A 13 -35.77 -4.51 -12.67
CA ASP A 13 -36.28 -3.15 -12.75
C ASP A 13 -35.09 -2.20 -13.03
N PRO A 14 -35.14 -1.28 -14.02
CA PRO A 14 -33.97 -0.47 -14.41
C PRO A 14 -33.42 0.51 -13.35
N SER A 15 -34.00 0.53 -12.15
CA SER A 15 -33.57 1.38 -11.02
C SER A 15 -32.88 0.60 -9.88
N SER A 16 -32.28 -0.57 -10.17
CA SER A 16 -31.51 -1.31 -9.17
C SER A 16 -30.20 -0.59 -8.80
N SER A 17 -29.93 -0.46 -7.50
CA SER A 17 -28.65 0.04 -6.95
C SER A 17 -27.44 -0.84 -7.26
N ASP A 18 -27.65 -2.10 -7.65
CA ASP A 18 -26.62 -3.12 -7.88
C ASP A 18 -25.67 -2.84 -9.06
N ASP A 19 -26.01 -1.91 -9.96
CA ASP A 19 -25.24 -1.63 -11.17
C ASP A 19 -24.22 -0.47 -10.99
N ARG A 20 -23.92 -0.07 -9.75
CA ARG A 20 -22.97 1.01 -9.43
C ARG A 20 -21.83 0.54 -8.51
N VAL A 21 -20.62 1.01 -8.77
CA VAL A 21 -19.39 0.77 -7.99
C VAL A 21 -18.86 2.07 -7.41
N ALA A 22 -18.65 2.09 -6.10
CA ALA A 22 -17.89 3.15 -5.42
C ALA A 22 -16.41 2.77 -5.44
N VAL A 23 -15.57 3.63 -6.01
CA VAL A 23 -14.11 3.53 -5.88
C VAL A 23 -13.70 4.33 -4.66
N LEU A 24 -13.20 3.67 -3.62
CA LEU A 24 -12.63 4.31 -2.45
C LEU A 24 -11.13 4.54 -2.69
N LEU A 25 -10.79 5.68 -3.28
CA LEU A 25 -9.43 6.10 -3.58
C LEU A 25 -8.78 6.62 -2.30
N MET A 26 -7.83 5.86 -1.73
CA MET A 26 -7.22 6.17 -0.43
C MET A 26 -5.83 6.77 -0.61
N GLY A 27 -5.63 7.96 -0.03
CA GLY A 27 -4.34 8.63 0.09
C GLY A 27 -3.82 8.61 1.52
N TYR A 28 -2.58 9.06 1.70
CA TYR A 28 -2.03 9.28 3.04
C TYR A 28 -2.78 10.43 3.74
N GLY A 29 -2.83 11.59 3.06
CA GLY A 29 -3.41 12.82 3.56
C GLY A 29 -2.46 13.53 4.52
N GLU A 30 -2.08 14.76 4.19
CA GLU A 30 -1.19 15.58 5.01
C GLU A 30 -1.93 16.75 5.65
N VAL A 31 -1.35 17.31 6.72
CA VAL A 31 -2.02 18.31 7.54
C VAL A 31 -1.90 19.70 6.94
N GLU A 32 -3.03 20.29 6.56
CA GLU A 32 -3.12 21.65 6.00
C GLU A 32 -3.40 22.74 7.06
N SER A 33 -3.69 22.35 8.31
CA SER A 33 -4.11 23.25 9.40
C SER A 33 -3.48 22.87 10.74
N TYR A 34 -3.01 23.86 11.51
CA TYR A 34 -2.40 23.61 12.83
C TYR A 34 -3.35 22.86 13.79
N GLU A 35 -4.66 23.09 13.69
CA GLU A 35 -5.65 22.52 14.62
C GLU A 35 -5.79 21.00 14.47
N ASP A 36 -5.40 20.44 13.31
CA ASP A 36 -5.52 19.03 12.97
C ASP A 36 -4.28 18.20 13.32
N PHE A 37 -3.11 18.82 13.56
CA PHE A 37 -1.85 18.11 13.89
C PHE A 37 -2.00 17.16 15.07
N ALA A 38 -2.78 17.53 16.10
CA ALA A 38 -3.02 16.66 17.25
C ALA A 38 -3.82 15.40 16.87
N ASN A 39 -4.80 15.51 15.96
CA ASN A 39 -5.62 14.39 15.51
C ASN A 39 -4.84 13.48 14.55
N TYR A 40 -4.06 14.07 13.66
CA TYR A 40 -3.12 13.38 12.77
C TYR A 40 -2.09 12.59 13.58
N ASN A 41 -1.40 13.24 14.53
CA ASN A 41 -0.41 12.60 15.37
C ASN A 41 -1.01 11.50 16.25
N GLU A 42 -2.23 11.66 16.79
CA GLU A 42 -2.85 10.59 17.58
C GLU A 42 -3.13 9.36 16.73
N GLN A 43 -3.62 9.52 15.50
CA GLN A 43 -3.88 8.42 14.58
C GLN A 43 -2.59 7.78 14.07
N ALA A 44 -1.63 8.58 13.57
CA ALA A 44 -0.35 8.09 13.07
C ALA A 44 0.43 7.38 14.18
N LEU A 45 0.54 7.98 15.37
CA LEU A 45 1.23 7.36 16.51
C LEU A 45 0.52 6.09 16.97
N ASN A 46 -0.81 6.05 17.05
CA ASN A 46 -1.54 4.85 17.43
C ASN A 46 -1.31 3.71 16.42
N LEU A 47 -1.54 3.98 15.13
CA LEU A 47 -1.47 2.97 14.07
C LEU A 47 -0.04 2.47 13.82
N LEU A 48 0.96 3.35 13.84
CA LEU A 48 2.37 2.98 13.68
C LEU A 48 2.92 2.30 14.96
N THR A 49 2.70 2.89 16.15
CA THR A 49 3.25 2.33 17.40
C THR A 49 2.64 0.98 17.71
N ALA A 50 1.36 0.74 17.43
CA ALA A 50 0.73 -0.57 17.60
C ALA A 50 1.45 -1.71 16.83
N LYS A 51 2.05 -1.42 15.67
CA LYS A 51 2.88 -2.41 14.95
C LYS A 51 4.18 -2.71 15.69
N PHE A 52 4.75 -1.75 16.42
CA PHE A 52 6.01 -1.88 17.16
C PHE A 52 5.83 -2.41 18.59
N ALA A 53 4.85 -1.93 19.37
CA ALA A 53 4.53 -2.41 20.70
C ALA A 53 3.06 -2.16 21.09
N PRO A 54 2.45 -3.02 21.93
CA PRO A 54 1.12 -2.76 22.49
C PRO A 54 1.20 -1.66 23.56
N VAL A 55 1.17 -0.40 23.13
CA VAL A 55 1.12 0.77 24.01
C VAL A 55 -0.35 1.03 24.41
N PRO A 56 -0.66 1.23 25.71
CA PRO A 56 -2.00 1.58 26.16
C PRO A 56 -2.56 2.84 25.49
N THR A 57 -3.76 2.75 24.93
CA THR A 57 -4.36 3.80 24.09
C THR A 57 -4.50 5.16 24.77
N TRP A 58 -4.65 5.21 26.09
CA TRP A 58 -4.71 6.46 26.86
C TRP A 58 -3.41 7.29 26.83
N ILE A 59 -2.29 6.72 26.37
CA ILE A 59 -1.01 7.41 26.23
C ILE A 59 -0.94 8.23 24.93
N TYR A 60 -1.69 7.87 23.89
CA TYR A 60 -1.61 8.56 22.60
C TYR A 60 -2.15 10.01 22.65
N PRO A 61 -3.33 10.34 23.21
CA PRO A 61 -3.82 11.72 23.23
C PRO A 61 -2.90 12.76 23.91
N PRO A 62 -2.28 12.51 25.09
CA PRO A 62 -1.34 13.47 25.67
C PRO A 62 -0.01 13.54 24.91
N LEU A 63 0.46 12.44 24.31
CA LEU A 63 1.71 12.42 23.55
C LEU A 63 1.56 13.07 22.16
N ALA A 64 0.43 12.85 21.48
CA ALA A 64 0.10 13.52 20.21
C ALA A 64 -0.01 15.05 20.37
N LYS A 65 -0.57 15.53 21.49
CA LYS A 65 -0.60 16.96 21.83
C LYS A 65 0.77 17.53 22.18
N LEU A 66 1.70 16.71 22.70
CA LEU A 66 3.08 17.12 22.92
C LEU A 66 3.86 17.19 21.60
N LEU A 67 3.69 16.20 20.71
CA LEU A 67 4.26 16.23 19.36
C LEU A 67 3.77 17.44 18.57
N ALA A 68 2.45 17.68 18.54
CA ALA A 68 1.87 18.84 17.86
C ALA A 68 2.39 20.20 18.38
N LEU A 69 2.94 20.29 19.59
CA LEU A 69 3.60 21.51 20.08
C LEU A 69 5.04 21.68 19.56
N PHE A 70 5.74 20.58 19.26
CA PHE A 70 7.02 20.60 18.56
C PHE A 70 6.82 20.87 17.07
N ASP A 71 5.92 20.16 16.41
CA ASP A 71 5.62 20.33 14.98
C ASP A 71 5.20 21.78 14.68
N ARG A 72 4.43 22.41 15.59
CA ARG A 72 4.11 23.83 15.53
C ARG A 72 5.34 24.72 15.48
N HIS A 73 6.35 24.44 16.31
CA HIS A 73 7.56 25.25 16.35
C HIS A 73 8.32 25.14 15.02
N GLU A 74 8.34 23.96 14.38
CA GLU A 74 8.96 23.78 13.06
C GLU A 74 8.13 24.44 11.95
N TRP A 75 6.80 24.32 11.99
CA TRP A 75 5.88 25.01 11.08
C TRP A 75 5.99 26.55 11.15
N ASP A 76 5.98 27.11 12.37
CA ASP A 76 6.03 28.56 12.62
C ASP A 76 7.44 29.17 12.40
N HIS A 77 8.53 28.40 12.48
CA HIS A 77 9.91 28.96 12.48
C HIS A 77 10.93 28.31 11.52
N GLN A 78 10.71 27.09 11.02
CA GLN A 78 11.63 26.41 10.09
C GLN A 78 11.07 26.36 8.67
N HIS A 79 9.75 26.27 8.51
CA HIS A 79 9.08 26.04 7.22
C HIS A 79 8.20 27.21 6.73
N ASP A 80 8.24 28.38 7.39
CA ASP A 80 7.54 29.62 6.96
C ASP A 80 6.05 29.40 6.61
N HIS A 81 5.35 28.61 7.43
CA HIS A 81 3.96 28.18 7.22
C HIS A 81 3.71 27.41 5.90
N PHE A 82 4.68 26.65 5.39
CA PHE A 82 4.52 25.75 4.25
C PHE A 82 3.32 24.82 4.43
N ILE A 83 2.31 24.98 3.57
CA ILE A 83 1.21 24.03 3.41
C ILE A 83 1.57 23.06 2.30
N SER A 84 1.53 21.76 2.58
CA SER A 84 1.81 20.73 1.59
C SER A 84 0.77 20.73 0.46
N PRO A 85 1.18 20.62 -0.82
CA PRO A 85 0.24 20.51 -1.93
C PRO A 85 -0.45 19.13 -2.01
N HIS A 86 -0.08 18.17 -1.15
CA HIS A 86 -0.50 16.76 -1.23
C HIS A 86 -2.02 16.60 -1.42
N ASN A 87 -2.83 17.17 -0.51
CA ASN A 87 -4.29 16.98 -0.54
C ASN A 87 -4.93 17.59 -1.79
N ALA A 88 -4.39 18.71 -2.28
CA ALA A 88 -4.84 19.39 -3.48
C ALA A 88 -4.43 18.67 -4.77
N ILE A 89 -3.25 18.04 -4.81
CA ILE A 89 -2.84 17.16 -5.92
C ILE A 89 -3.69 15.88 -5.90
N PHE A 90 -3.91 15.30 -4.72
CA PHE A 90 -4.70 14.08 -4.56
C PHE A 90 -6.16 14.24 -4.99
N GLU A 91 -6.76 15.42 -4.77
CA GLU A 91 -8.08 15.72 -5.33
C GLU A 91 -8.07 15.75 -6.86
N ARG A 92 -7.05 16.35 -7.50
CA ARG A 92 -6.94 16.36 -8.97
C ARG A 92 -6.59 14.99 -9.54
N GLN A 93 -5.88 14.15 -8.80
CA GLN A 93 -5.70 12.72 -9.10
C GLN A 93 -7.06 11.98 -9.03
N ARG A 94 -7.89 12.23 -8.01
CA ARG A 94 -9.26 11.69 -7.88
C ARG A 94 -10.13 12.11 -9.06
N GLU A 95 -10.17 13.41 -9.39
CA GLU A 95 -10.89 13.95 -10.55
C GLU A 95 -10.39 13.35 -11.88
N GLY A 96 -9.08 13.21 -12.05
CA GLY A 96 -8.49 12.60 -13.26
C GLY A 96 -8.88 11.14 -13.44
N ILE A 97 -8.71 10.33 -12.38
CA ILE A 97 -9.10 8.92 -12.38
C ILE A 97 -10.61 8.78 -12.61
N GLU A 98 -11.43 9.65 -11.99
CA GLU A 98 -12.88 9.65 -12.20
C GLU A 98 -13.26 9.96 -13.65
N ARG A 99 -12.67 11.00 -14.27
CA ARG A 99 -12.89 11.32 -15.69
C ARG A 99 -12.61 10.12 -16.60
N HIS A 100 -11.45 9.47 -16.39
CA HIS A 100 -11.03 8.33 -17.21
C HIS A 100 -11.93 7.11 -16.99
N LEU A 101 -12.28 6.78 -15.74
CA LEU A 101 -13.22 5.69 -15.44
C LEU A 101 -14.63 5.96 -15.99
N GLN A 102 -15.17 7.16 -15.81
CA GLN A 102 -16.50 7.53 -16.32
C GLN A 102 -16.57 7.57 -17.85
N SER A 103 -15.45 7.88 -18.54
CA SER A 103 -15.38 7.81 -20.01
C SER A 103 -15.71 6.43 -20.59
N LYS A 104 -15.49 5.38 -19.79
CA LYS A 104 -15.70 3.97 -20.16
C LYS A 104 -16.93 3.35 -19.49
N TRP A 105 -17.15 3.63 -18.21
CA TRP A 105 -18.17 2.97 -17.38
C TRP A 105 -19.46 3.78 -17.20
N GLY A 106 -19.40 5.10 -17.42
CA GLY A 106 -20.48 6.07 -17.15
C GLY A 106 -20.73 6.31 -15.66
N GLU A 107 -21.91 6.85 -15.33
CA GLU A 107 -22.38 7.17 -13.96
C GLU A 107 -22.49 5.95 -13.01
N ARG A 108 -22.18 4.75 -13.52
CA ARG A 108 -21.99 3.51 -12.76
C ARG A 108 -20.73 3.50 -11.91
N VAL A 109 -19.78 4.41 -12.15
CA VAL A 109 -18.57 4.54 -11.33
C VAL A 109 -18.46 5.96 -10.77
N SER A 110 -18.21 6.05 -9.46
CA SER A 110 -17.90 7.31 -8.77
C SER A 110 -16.72 7.10 -7.83
N VAL A 111 -15.83 8.10 -7.75
CA VAL A 111 -14.54 8.01 -7.05
C VAL A 111 -14.56 8.88 -5.81
N PHE A 112 -14.56 8.23 -4.65
CA PHE A 112 -14.57 8.83 -3.33
C PHE A 112 -13.15 8.90 -2.78
N LYS A 113 -12.70 10.09 -2.36
CA LYS A 113 -11.41 10.27 -1.69
C LYS A 113 -11.54 9.94 -0.21
N ALA A 114 -10.64 9.10 0.29
CA ALA A 114 -10.38 8.95 1.72
C ALA A 114 -8.89 9.22 2.03
N PHE A 115 -8.61 9.64 3.25
CA PHE A 115 -7.27 9.79 3.79
C PHE A 115 -7.08 8.88 5.01
N ASN A 116 -5.90 8.30 5.15
CA ASN A 116 -5.57 7.45 6.30
C ASN A 116 -5.52 8.24 7.61
N PHE A 117 -5.11 9.52 7.59
CA PHE A 117 -4.87 10.29 8.81
C PHE A 117 -5.61 11.64 8.91
N CYS A 118 -6.16 12.15 7.80
CA CYS A 118 -6.74 13.50 7.75
C CYS A 118 -8.28 13.51 7.63
N ALA A 119 -8.93 14.15 8.60
CA ALA A 119 -10.33 14.55 8.51
C ALA A 119 -10.50 15.68 7.46
N PRO A 120 -11.70 15.89 6.87
CA PRO A 120 -12.97 15.20 7.10
C PRO A 120 -13.18 13.95 6.21
N HIS A 121 -12.10 13.37 5.66
CA HIS A 121 -12.16 12.25 4.72
C HIS A 121 -11.66 10.92 5.32
N LEU A 122 -11.85 10.69 6.63
CA LEU A 122 -11.46 9.42 7.24
C LEU A 122 -12.35 8.26 6.74
N PRO A 123 -11.85 7.01 6.64
CA PRO A 123 -12.57 5.93 5.93
C PRO A 123 -13.98 5.65 6.44
N HIS A 124 -14.27 5.85 7.72
CA HIS A 124 -15.63 5.69 8.27
C HIS A 124 -16.60 6.77 7.74
N GLN A 125 -16.17 8.02 7.65
CA GLN A 125 -16.97 9.15 7.15
C GLN A 125 -17.33 8.94 5.67
N VAL A 126 -16.34 8.49 4.89
CA VAL A 126 -16.50 8.25 3.44
C VAL A 126 -17.32 6.99 3.16
N LEU A 127 -17.25 5.95 4.02
CA LEU A 127 -18.12 4.78 3.91
C LEU A 127 -19.57 5.08 4.30
N GLU A 128 -19.82 5.95 5.29
CA GLU A 128 -21.17 6.48 5.57
C GLU A 128 -21.72 7.26 4.37
N GLU A 129 -20.90 8.07 3.70
CA GLU A 129 -21.28 8.76 2.46
C GLU A 129 -21.65 7.76 1.35
N ILE A 130 -20.77 6.81 1.05
CA ILE A 130 -20.97 5.75 0.03
C ILE A 130 -22.25 4.96 0.31
N GLN A 131 -22.50 4.58 1.56
CA GLN A 131 -23.73 3.88 1.97
C GLN A 131 -24.96 4.79 1.77
N SER A 132 -24.88 6.07 2.13
CA SER A 132 -25.99 7.02 1.98
C SER A 132 -26.37 7.29 0.51
N GLN A 133 -25.40 7.19 -0.40
CA GLN A 133 -25.62 7.29 -1.86
C GLN A 133 -26.07 5.96 -2.50
N GLY A 134 -26.29 4.91 -1.70
CA GLY A 134 -26.89 3.66 -2.14
C GLY A 134 -25.99 2.72 -2.92
N PHE A 135 -24.67 2.86 -2.83
CA PHE A 135 -23.74 1.91 -3.46
C PHE A 135 -23.69 0.60 -2.66
N THR A 136 -23.75 -0.55 -3.35
CA THR A 136 -23.65 -1.88 -2.74
C THR A 136 -22.35 -2.62 -3.09
N LYS A 137 -21.47 -1.99 -3.89
CA LYS A 137 -20.22 -2.57 -4.41
C LYS A 137 -19.06 -1.59 -4.24
N LEU A 138 -17.97 -2.04 -3.61
CA LEU A 138 -16.83 -1.20 -3.21
C LEU A 138 -15.53 -1.69 -3.81
N MET A 139 -14.79 -0.80 -4.48
CA MET A 139 -13.44 -1.06 -4.96
C MET A 139 -12.46 -0.24 -4.11
N ILE A 140 -11.76 -0.90 -3.20
CA ILE A 140 -10.80 -0.29 -2.27
C ILE A 140 -9.49 -0.07 -3.03
N TYR A 141 -9.10 1.19 -3.22
CA TYR A 141 -7.93 1.56 -4.03
C TYR A 141 -7.01 2.51 -3.27
N PRO A 142 -6.08 2.00 -2.46
CA PRO A 142 -4.95 2.80 -1.98
C PRO A 142 -4.08 3.19 -3.18
N LEU A 143 -3.88 4.49 -3.39
CA LEU A 143 -2.99 5.00 -4.45
C LEU A 143 -1.53 4.95 -3.96
N LEU A 144 -1.08 3.74 -3.63
CA LEU A 144 0.22 3.45 -3.04
C LEU A 144 1.15 2.80 -4.06
N VAL A 145 2.33 3.39 -4.26
CA VAL A 145 3.35 2.82 -5.13
C VAL A 145 3.80 1.45 -4.62
N VAL A 146 4.05 1.32 -3.31
CA VAL A 146 4.61 0.11 -2.66
C VAL A 146 3.78 -0.31 -1.44
N ASP A 147 3.60 -1.61 -1.26
CA ASP A 147 2.86 -2.22 -0.15
C ASP A 147 3.76 -2.38 1.09
N SER A 148 3.23 -2.01 2.24
CA SER A 148 3.83 -2.31 3.54
C SER A 148 2.77 -2.41 4.63
N ILE A 149 3.15 -3.03 5.76
CA ILE A 149 2.32 -3.06 6.98
C ILE A 149 2.05 -1.66 7.58
N PHE A 150 2.75 -0.64 7.08
CA PHE A 150 2.63 0.77 7.47
C PHE A 150 1.91 1.64 6.42
N THR A 151 1.50 1.06 5.29
CA THR A 151 0.82 1.78 4.20
C THR A 151 -0.50 1.08 3.84
N SER A 152 -0.46 0.09 2.94
CA SER A 152 -1.65 -0.68 2.54
C SER A 152 -2.26 -1.45 3.72
N GLY A 153 -1.40 -2.01 4.58
CA GLY A 153 -1.84 -2.71 5.79
C GLY A 153 -2.57 -1.81 6.80
N ILE A 154 -2.35 -0.49 6.77
CA ILE A 154 -3.13 0.48 7.55
C ILE A 154 -4.44 0.80 6.83
N ALA A 155 -4.41 1.11 5.53
CA ALA A 155 -5.59 1.43 4.73
C ALA A 155 -6.67 0.31 4.81
N VAL A 156 -6.25 -0.94 4.62
CA VAL A 156 -7.14 -2.12 4.70
C VAL A 156 -7.65 -2.35 6.12
N GLU A 157 -6.83 -2.13 7.15
CA GLU A 157 -7.25 -2.23 8.56
C GLU A 157 -8.30 -1.16 8.90
N GLN A 158 -8.10 0.08 8.47
CA GLN A 158 -9.06 1.17 8.71
C GLN A 158 -10.39 0.94 7.99
N VAL A 159 -10.37 0.49 6.72
CA VAL A 159 -11.60 0.15 5.99
C VAL A 159 -12.34 -1.02 6.65
N ASN A 160 -11.64 -2.10 7.02
CA ASN A 160 -12.27 -3.22 7.70
C ASN A 160 -12.86 -2.83 9.07
N ASN A 161 -12.15 -2.01 9.85
CA ASN A 161 -12.63 -1.50 11.14
C ASN A 161 -13.84 -0.57 10.99
N ALA A 162 -13.89 0.25 9.93
CA ALA A 162 -15.02 1.11 9.62
C ALA A 162 -16.24 0.29 9.15
N LEU A 163 -16.06 -0.65 8.22
CA LEU A 163 -17.11 -1.56 7.77
C LEU A 163 -17.71 -2.35 8.94
N ALA A 164 -16.87 -2.87 9.85
CA ALA A 164 -17.30 -3.58 11.05
C ALA A 164 -18.18 -2.74 11.99
N GLN A 165 -18.04 -1.40 12.00
CA GLN A 165 -18.91 -0.49 12.77
C GLN A 165 -20.29 -0.31 12.11
N THR A 166 -20.39 -0.47 10.79
CA THR A 166 -21.68 -0.41 10.06
C THR A 166 -22.52 -1.68 10.22
N PHE A 167 -21.93 -2.80 10.64
CA PHE A 167 -22.61 -4.10 10.72
C PHE A 167 -23.32 -4.29 12.07
N LYS A 168 -24.65 -4.39 12.06
CA LYS A 168 -25.45 -4.74 13.24
C LYS A 168 -25.82 -6.23 13.23
N ALA A 169 -25.73 -6.89 14.39
CA ALA A 169 -26.07 -8.29 14.52
C ALA A 169 -27.58 -8.52 14.25
N GLY A 170 -27.88 -9.24 13.16
CA GLY A 170 -29.25 -9.55 12.72
C GLY A 170 -29.76 -8.73 11.54
N GLU A 171 -29.04 -7.70 11.09
CA GLU A 171 -29.36 -6.96 9.86
C GLU A 171 -28.55 -7.53 8.66
N ASP A 172 -29.07 -7.38 7.44
CA ASP A 172 -28.33 -7.72 6.22
C ASP A 172 -27.23 -6.67 5.95
N HIS A 173 -26.09 -7.11 5.41
CA HIS A 173 -24.98 -6.22 5.09
C HIS A 173 -25.32 -5.37 3.86
N TRP A 174 -25.18 -4.04 3.96
CA TRP A 174 -25.41 -3.11 2.83
C TRP A 174 -24.42 -3.32 1.67
N LEU A 175 -23.22 -3.79 2.00
CA LEU A 175 -22.13 -4.06 1.07
C LEU A 175 -22.17 -5.52 0.60
N GLN A 176 -22.50 -5.73 -0.67
CA GLN A 176 -22.64 -7.05 -1.28
C GLN A 176 -21.31 -7.63 -1.78
N SER A 177 -20.44 -6.79 -2.35
CA SER A 177 -19.16 -7.23 -2.90
C SER A 177 -18.05 -6.19 -2.75
N THR A 178 -16.82 -6.68 -2.64
CA THR A 178 -15.61 -5.87 -2.58
C THR A 178 -14.57 -6.34 -3.58
N ARG A 179 -13.71 -5.41 -4.01
CA ARG A 179 -12.40 -5.68 -4.60
C ARG A 179 -11.35 -4.78 -3.96
N TYR A 180 -10.10 -5.17 -4.10
CA TYR A 180 -8.94 -4.46 -3.56
C TYR A 180 -7.87 -4.35 -4.65
N MET A 181 -7.39 -3.14 -4.89
CA MET A 181 -6.23 -2.89 -5.73
C MET A 181 -4.97 -2.86 -4.84
N PRO A 182 -3.98 -3.76 -5.03
CA PRO A 182 -2.71 -3.71 -4.33
C PRO A 182 -1.82 -2.56 -4.84
N SER A 183 -0.58 -2.51 -4.34
CA SER A 183 0.47 -1.61 -4.83
C SER A 183 0.72 -1.74 -6.33
N PHE A 184 1.19 -0.65 -6.95
CA PHE A 184 1.43 -0.58 -8.40
C PHE A 184 2.92 -0.51 -8.81
N TYR A 185 3.84 -0.86 -7.90
CA TYR A 185 5.30 -0.86 -8.12
C TYR A 185 5.77 -1.65 -9.37
N ASN A 186 4.96 -2.60 -9.83
CA ASN A 186 5.25 -3.51 -10.94
C ASN A 186 4.49 -3.18 -12.22
N GLN A 187 3.67 -2.12 -12.25
CA GLN A 187 2.91 -1.75 -13.44
C GLN A 187 3.85 -1.24 -14.54
N PRO A 188 3.90 -1.88 -15.72
CA PRO A 188 4.92 -1.57 -16.74
C PRO A 188 4.82 -0.14 -17.27
N ASP A 189 3.63 0.40 -17.38
CA ASP A 189 3.34 1.76 -17.84
C ASP A 189 3.81 2.84 -16.84
N TYR A 190 3.68 2.59 -15.53
CA TYR A 190 4.29 3.41 -14.48
C TYR A 190 5.82 3.38 -14.53
N ILE A 191 6.43 2.21 -14.72
CA ILE A 191 7.89 2.05 -14.88
C ILE A 191 8.38 2.80 -16.13
N ASP A 192 7.65 2.71 -17.24
CA ASP A 192 7.90 3.44 -18.48
C ASP A 192 7.77 4.96 -18.30
N LEU A 193 6.82 5.42 -17.48
CA LEU A 193 6.62 6.84 -17.16
C LEU A 193 7.78 7.41 -16.32
N LEU A 194 8.16 6.72 -15.25
CA LEU A 194 9.28 7.12 -14.38
C LEU A 194 10.59 7.21 -15.16
N ALA A 195 10.87 6.23 -16.03
CA ALA A 195 12.06 6.24 -16.87
C ALA A 195 12.05 7.45 -17.83
N ARG A 196 10.97 7.63 -18.60
CA ARG A 196 10.85 8.76 -19.55
C ARG A 196 11.01 10.12 -18.88
N GLN A 197 10.37 10.34 -17.72
CA GLN A 197 10.49 11.61 -17.00
C GLN A 197 11.95 11.93 -16.63
N VAL A 198 12.72 10.94 -16.18
CA VAL A 198 14.14 11.10 -15.89
C VAL A 198 14.95 11.39 -17.16
N GLU A 199 14.70 10.67 -18.26
CA GLU A 199 15.39 10.92 -19.54
C GLU A 199 15.09 12.31 -20.10
N ASP A 200 13.82 12.70 -20.17
CA ASP A 200 13.37 14.02 -20.63
C ASP A 200 14.00 15.14 -19.78
N LYS A 201 14.04 14.99 -18.45
CA LYS A 201 14.68 15.98 -17.57
C LYS A 201 16.17 16.12 -17.86
N ILE A 202 16.88 15.02 -18.06
CA ILE A 202 18.31 15.03 -18.37
C ILE A 202 18.55 15.70 -19.73
N GLN A 203 17.76 15.38 -20.75
CA GLN A 203 17.88 16.02 -22.07
C GLN A 203 17.57 17.53 -22.03
N GLN A 204 16.55 17.94 -21.28
CA GLN A 204 16.14 19.35 -21.17
C GLN A 204 17.10 20.21 -20.34
N HIS A 205 17.72 19.67 -19.28
CA HIS A 205 18.45 20.47 -18.30
C HIS A 205 19.95 20.16 -18.17
N LEU A 206 20.42 18.96 -18.54
CA LEU A 206 21.78 18.50 -18.21
C LEU A 206 22.62 18.15 -19.44
N ALA A 207 22.04 17.60 -20.50
CA ALA A 207 22.76 17.06 -21.67
C ALA A 207 23.62 18.08 -22.45
N VAL A 208 23.41 19.39 -22.25
CA VAL A 208 24.24 20.46 -22.82
C VAL A 208 25.57 20.65 -22.06
N ALA A 209 25.62 20.29 -20.78
CA ALA A 209 26.76 20.56 -19.88
C ALA A 209 27.40 19.29 -19.29
N HIS A 210 26.67 18.17 -19.23
CA HIS A 210 27.09 16.93 -18.59
C HIS A 210 26.92 15.75 -19.55
N LEU A 211 27.93 14.88 -19.63
CA LEU A 211 27.81 13.62 -20.38
C LEU A 211 26.88 12.64 -19.63
N PRO A 212 26.20 11.71 -20.33
CA PRO A 212 25.40 10.66 -19.68
C PRO A 212 26.22 9.83 -18.67
N SER A 213 27.49 9.54 -18.97
CA SER A 213 28.43 8.85 -18.07
C SER A 213 28.89 9.68 -16.86
N GLN A 214 28.50 10.96 -16.77
CA GLN A 214 28.79 11.88 -15.66
C GLN A 214 27.49 12.36 -14.99
N THR A 215 26.34 11.82 -15.38
CA THR A 215 25.03 12.14 -14.80
C THR A 215 24.64 11.00 -13.87
N GLY A 216 24.69 11.26 -12.57
CA GLY A 216 24.24 10.31 -11.55
C GLY A 216 22.73 10.41 -11.33
N ILE A 217 22.08 9.27 -11.09
CA ILE A 217 20.64 9.17 -10.84
C ILE A 217 20.43 8.48 -9.50
N VAL A 218 19.84 9.18 -8.53
CA VAL A 218 19.37 8.61 -7.26
C VAL A 218 17.87 8.35 -7.38
N LEU A 219 17.51 7.07 -7.44
CA LEU A 219 16.12 6.61 -7.46
C LEU A 219 15.66 6.42 -6.00
N MET A 220 14.80 7.33 -5.52
CA MET A 220 14.46 7.48 -4.11
C MET A 220 13.15 6.75 -3.73
N ASN A 221 13.22 5.97 -2.65
CA ASN A 221 12.07 5.34 -1.99
C ASN A 221 11.98 5.80 -0.52
N HIS A 222 10.79 5.75 0.07
CA HIS A 222 10.61 5.99 1.50
C HIS A 222 11.39 4.94 2.31
N GLY A 223 12.14 5.37 3.32
CA GLY A 223 12.96 4.52 4.18
C GLY A 223 12.14 3.51 4.98
N CYS A 224 12.77 2.40 5.37
CA CYS A 224 12.14 1.40 6.23
C CYS A 224 13.01 1.09 7.46
N PRO A 225 12.41 0.96 8.67
CA PRO A 225 13.13 0.61 9.90
C PRO A 225 13.42 -0.91 9.96
N HIS A 226 14.34 -1.34 9.10
CA HIS A 226 14.59 -2.76 8.75
C HIS A 226 14.77 -3.68 9.96
N LYS A 227 15.49 -3.22 11.00
CA LYS A 227 15.77 -4.04 12.20
C LYS A 227 14.68 -4.02 13.27
N ALA A 228 13.65 -3.18 13.18
CA ALA A 228 12.70 -2.98 14.28
C ALA A 228 11.89 -4.26 14.61
N LYS A 229 11.46 -5.00 13.58
CA LYS A 229 10.82 -6.34 13.70
C LYS A 229 11.09 -7.29 12.52
N GLY A 230 11.94 -6.91 11.56
CA GLY A 230 12.14 -7.69 10.33
C GLY A 230 10.99 -7.58 9.32
N PHE A 231 10.17 -6.52 9.39
CA PHE A 231 9.17 -6.23 8.35
C PHE A 231 9.88 -5.78 7.06
N THR A 232 9.86 -6.62 6.03
CA THR A 232 10.51 -6.37 4.73
C THR A 232 9.55 -5.97 3.60
N SER A 233 8.23 -5.94 3.82
CA SER A 233 7.24 -5.76 2.74
C SER A 233 7.51 -4.55 1.86
N GLY A 234 7.63 -3.35 2.46
CA GLY A 234 7.95 -2.13 1.72
C GLY A 234 9.35 -2.11 1.10
N ILE A 235 10.30 -2.87 1.65
CA ILE A 235 11.70 -2.94 1.15
C ILE A 235 11.75 -3.74 -0.15
N THR A 236 11.10 -4.90 -0.19
CA THR A 236 11.14 -5.81 -1.34
C THR A 236 10.53 -5.16 -2.58
N GLU A 237 9.36 -4.54 -2.47
CA GLU A 237 8.71 -3.88 -3.62
C GLU A 237 9.47 -2.62 -4.06
N SER A 238 9.99 -1.82 -3.11
CA SER A 238 10.86 -0.67 -3.42
C SER A 238 12.13 -1.07 -4.17
N GLN A 239 12.73 -2.22 -3.83
CA GLN A 239 13.90 -2.78 -4.52
C GLN A 239 13.57 -3.31 -5.91
N LEU A 240 12.39 -3.92 -6.11
CA LEU A 240 11.93 -4.38 -7.41
C LEU A 240 11.58 -3.22 -8.35
N LEU A 241 10.90 -2.18 -7.86
CA LEU A 241 10.66 -0.93 -8.60
C LEU A 241 11.96 -0.25 -8.99
N TYR A 242 12.89 -0.12 -8.03
CA TYR A 242 14.22 0.42 -8.27
C TYR A 242 14.92 -0.31 -9.43
N GLU A 243 14.96 -1.63 -9.39
CA GLU A 243 15.65 -2.41 -10.43
C GLU A 243 14.94 -2.30 -11.78
N ALA A 244 13.60 -2.36 -11.81
CA ALA A 244 12.83 -2.25 -13.05
C ALA A 244 12.97 -0.89 -13.74
N VAL A 245 13.04 0.21 -12.97
CA VAL A 245 13.33 1.56 -13.52
C VAL A 245 14.80 1.68 -13.91
N ARG A 246 15.72 1.11 -13.12
CA ARG A 246 17.16 1.08 -13.42
C ARG A 246 17.46 0.35 -14.72
N GLU A 247 16.83 -0.79 -14.99
CA GLU A 247 17.00 -1.57 -16.22
C GLU A 247 16.70 -0.77 -17.49
N ARG A 248 15.79 0.22 -17.43
CA ARG A 248 15.51 1.11 -18.57
C ARG A 248 16.60 2.15 -18.77
N LEU A 249 17.08 2.74 -17.68
CA LEU A 249 18.00 3.87 -17.69
C LEU A 249 19.47 3.46 -17.85
N ILE A 250 19.87 2.26 -17.40
CA ILE A 250 21.27 1.86 -17.21
C ILE A 250 22.11 1.84 -18.50
N TYR A 251 21.49 1.63 -19.66
CA TYR A 251 22.17 1.64 -20.96
C TYR A 251 22.59 3.04 -21.40
N ASN A 252 21.86 4.07 -20.96
CA ASN A 252 22.16 5.48 -21.24
C ASN A 252 22.97 6.12 -20.11
N TYR A 253 22.65 5.78 -18.85
CA TYR A 253 23.21 6.38 -17.64
C TYR A 253 23.79 5.30 -16.71
N PRO A 254 25.12 5.08 -16.68
CA PRO A 254 25.73 4.00 -15.91
C PRO A 254 25.80 4.26 -14.39
N LEU A 255 25.57 5.50 -13.95
CA LEU A 255 25.71 5.94 -12.56
C LEU A 255 24.35 6.01 -11.86
N ILE A 256 23.76 4.85 -11.53
CA ILE A 256 22.45 4.77 -10.86
C ILE A 256 22.60 4.15 -9.47
N SER A 257 21.91 4.72 -8.48
CA SER A 257 21.84 4.19 -7.11
C SER A 257 20.42 4.29 -6.54
N ILE A 258 20.05 3.33 -5.68
CA ILE A 258 18.86 3.46 -4.83
C ILE A 258 19.19 4.44 -3.70
N GLY A 259 18.25 5.31 -3.35
CA GLY A 259 18.34 6.16 -2.17
C GLY A 259 17.15 5.94 -1.25
N TRP A 260 17.39 5.80 0.05
CA TRP A 260 16.29 5.74 1.03
C TRP A 260 16.12 7.10 1.71
N LEU A 261 14.93 7.68 1.61
CA LEU A 261 14.50 8.86 2.38
C LEU A 261 14.18 8.39 3.80
N ASN A 262 15.18 8.51 4.68
CA ASN A 262 15.10 8.03 6.06
C ASN A 262 14.87 9.22 7.01
N HIS A 263 13.93 9.05 7.94
CA HIS A 263 13.64 10.01 9.01
C HIS A 263 14.72 9.97 10.09
N ASP A 264 15.25 11.13 10.51
CA ASP A 264 16.33 11.21 11.52
C ASP A 264 15.81 10.94 12.94
N THR A 265 15.62 9.65 13.22
CA THR A 265 15.04 9.13 14.45
C THR A 265 16.12 8.36 15.24
N PRO A 266 16.60 8.91 16.37
CA PRO A 266 17.62 8.26 17.18
C PRO A 266 17.23 6.83 17.58
N MET A 267 18.23 5.95 17.64
CA MET A 267 18.10 4.53 17.97
C MET A 267 17.37 3.64 16.95
N ILE A 268 16.87 4.17 15.82
CA ILE A 268 16.29 3.36 14.74
C ILE A 268 17.32 3.08 13.64
N GLU A 269 17.52 1.80 13.30
CA GLU A 269 18.34 1.40 12.15
C GLU A 269 17.50 1.30 10.87
N TRP A 270 17.67 2.29 10.00
CA TRP A 270 17.00 2.42 8.71
C TRP A 270 17.75 1.75 7.56
N THR A 271 17.02 1.48 6.48
CA THR A 271 17.52 1.07 5.16
C THR A 271 18.68 1.94 4.63
N GLN A 272 19.61 1.33 3.90
CA GLN A 272 20.81 1.98 3.36
C GLN A 272 21.04 1.61 1.88
N PRO A 273 21.73 2.45 1.09
CA PRO A 273 22.23 3.79 1.45
C PRO A 273 21.10 4.84 1.53
N ASN A 274 21.15 5.72 2.52
CA ASN A 274 20.27 6.90 2.52
C ASN A 274 20.59 7.82 1.32
N VAL A 275 19.66 8.71 0.94
CA VAL A 275 19.83 9.58 -0.26
C VAL A 275 21.15 10.36 -0.24
N THR A 276 21.57 10.90 0.91
CA THR A 276 22.85 11.62 1.06
C THR A 276 24.06 10.73 0.76
N LEU A 277 24.07 9.49 1.24
CA LEU A 277 25.15 8.52 0.98
C LEU A 277 25.11 8.02 -0.48
N ALA A 278 23.93 7.78 -1.04
CA ALA A 278 23.76 7.41 -2.44
C ALA A 278 24.31 8.50 -3.37
N ALA A 279 23.94 9.76 -3.13
CA ALA A 279 24.45 10.91 -3.86
C ALA A 279 25.99 11.07 -3.72
N GLN A 280 26.53 10.90 -2.50
CA GLN A 280 27.98 10.95 -2.26
C GLN A 280 28.72 9.86 -3.05
N ASN A 281 28.26 8.61 -2.99
CA ASN A 281 28.84 7.50 -3.73
C ASN A 281 28.86 7.76 -5.26
N LEU A 282 27.79 8.32 -5.83
CA LEU A 282 27.74 8.66 -7.25
C LEU A 282 28.72 9.80 -7.61
N MET A 283 28.86 10.82 -6.75
CA MET A 283 29.85 11.89 -6.95
C MET A 283 31.29 11.40 -6.86
N ASP A 284 31.57 10.44 -5.97
CA ASP A 284 32.90 9.83 -5.81
C ASP A 284 33.25 8.88 -6.97
N LEU A 285 32.22 8.32 -7.64
CA LEU A 285 32.32 7.60 -8.91
C LEU A 285 32.43 8.54 -10.15
N GLY A 286 32.42 9.85 -9.96
CA GLY A 286 32.64 10.85 -11.02
C GLY A 286 31.39 11.55 -11.57
N ALA A 287 30.24 11.45 -10.89
CA ALA A 287 29.07 12.26 -11.25
C ALA A 287 29.36 13.77 -11.06
N THR A 288 29.01 14.55 -12.09
CA THR A 288 29.08 16.03 -12.10
C THR A 288 27.69 16.67 -12.14
N ALA A 289 26.66 15.88 -12.43
CA ALA A 289 25.27 16.21 -12.16
C ALA A 289 24.59 15.06 -11.42
N LEU A 290 23.57 15.38 -10.62
CA LEU A 290 22.73 14.43 -9.88
C LEU A 290 21.26 14.72 -10.14
N VAL A 291 20.52 13.71 -10.59
CA VAL A 291 19.05 13.69 -10.64
C VAL A 291 18.53 12.90 -9.44
N LEU A 292 17.59 13.49 -8.69
CA LEU A 292 16.96 12.87 -7.52
C LEU A 292 15.48 12.62 -7.85
N MET A 293 15.12 11.36 -8.10
CA MET A 293 13.78 10.94 -8.56
C MET A 293 12.99 10.23 -7.45
N PRO A 294 11.86 10.76 -6.96
CA PRO A 294 11.06 10.14 -5.90
C PRO A 294 10.18 8.98 -6.41
N ILE A 295 10.80 7.92 -6.94
CA ILE A 295 10.08 6.78 -7.56
C ILE A 295 9.05 6.11 -6.64
N GLY A 296 9.30 6.09 -5.32
CA GLY A 296 8.39 5.53 -4.32
C GLY A 296 7.16 6.40 -4.00
N PHE A 297 7.01 7.56 -4.62
CA PHE A 297 5.96 8.55 -4.34
C PHE A 297 5.23 8.97 -5.62
N ALA A 298 3.90 8.83 -5.63
CA ALA A 298 3.06 9.23 -6.76
C ALA A 298 2.55 10.68 -6.68
N THR A 299 2.62 11.30 -5.50
CA THR A 299 2.01 12.58 -5.16
C THR A 299 3.01 13.35 -4.31
N GLU A 300 3.31 14.61 -4.66
CA GLU A 300 4.16 15.46 -3.82
C GLU A 300 3.59 15.60 -2.40
N ASN A 301 4.52 15.74 -1.45
CA ASN A 301 4.28 15.69 -0.01
C ASN A 301 5.42 16.45 0.71
N HIS A 302 5.41 16.52 2.04
CA HIS A 302 6.48 17.24 2.76
C HIS A 302 7.89 16.67 2.50
N GLU A 303 8.06 15.35 2.51
CA GLU A 303 9.37 14.69 2.31
C GLU A 303 9.95 14.98 0.92
N THR A 304 9.14 14.77 -0.13
CA THR A 304 9.55 14.90 -1.54
C THR A 304 9.88 16.33 -1.95
N LEU A 305 9.41 17.32 -1.19
CA LEU A 305 9.69 18.73 -1.38
C LEU A 305 10.78 19.26 -0.44
N LEU A 306 10.53 19.21 0.88
CA LEU A 306 11.36 19.86 1.90
C LEU A 306 12.61 19.05 2.23
N ASP A 307 12.49 17.75 2.53
CA ASP A 307 13.64 16.92 2.89
C ASP A 307 14.59 16.74 1.71
N VAL A 308 14.04 16.56 0.50
CA VAL A 308 14.84 16.45 -0.72
C VAL A 308 15.61 17.76 -1.00
N GLU A 309 15.01 18.95 -0.90
CA GLU A 309 15.79 20.19 -1.03
C GLU A 309 16.71 20.44 0.17
N HIS A 310 16.39 20.00 1.39
CA HIS A 310 17.34 20.04 2.51
C HIS A 310 18.59 19.21 2.21
N ILE A 311 18.40 17.97 1.76
CA ILE A 311 19.47 17.05 1.34
C ILE A 311 20.29 17.67 0.21
N ILE A 312 19.62 18.20 -0.83
CA ILE A 312 20.27 18.86 -1.97
C ILE A 312 21.06 20.09 -1.49
N SER A 313 20.48 21.00 -0.70
CA SER A 313 21.20 22.15 -0.16
C SER A 313 22.36 21.76 0.76
N HIS A 314 22.25 20.65 1.50
CA HIS A 314 23.35 20.11 2.29
C HIS A 314 24.50 19.59 1.41
N LEU A 315 24.18 18.86 0.33
CA LEU A 315 25.16 18.38 -0.65
C LEU A 315 25.79 19.55 -1.42
N ARG A 316 24.98 20.49 -1.92
CA ARG A 316 25.37 21.71 -2.65
C ARG A 316 26.34 22.61 -1.85
N ARG A 317 26.22 22.65 -0.51
CA ARG A 317 27.19 23.33 0.39
C ARG A 317 28.56 22.63 0.46
N LYS A 318 28.63 21.32 0.23
CA LYS A 318 29.88 20.51 0.24
C LYS A 318 30.50 20.37 -1.15
N ARG A 319 29.67 20.30 -2.19
CA ARG A 319 30.04 20.11 -3.60
C ARG A 319 29.31 21.13 -4.49
N PRO A 320 29.66 22.43 -4.40
CA PRO A 320 29.07 23.48 -5.22
C PRO A 320 29.47 23.39 -6.72
N ASP A 321 30.38 22.47 -7.05
CA ASP A 321 30.81 22.10 -8.39
C ASP A 321 29.87 21.09 -9.10
N VAL A 322 28.88 20.54 -8.39
CA VAL A 322 27.92 19.55 -8.91
C VAL A 322 26.57 20.19 -9.16
N THR A 323 25.96 19.87 -10.32
CA THR A 323 24.59 20.28 -10.64
C THR A 323 23.58 19.34 -9.96
N TYR A 324 22.58 19.88 -9.27
CA TYR A 324 21.54 19.08 -8.60
C TYR A 324 20.17 19.35 -9.21
N VAL A 325 19.43 18.29 -9.52
CA VAL A 325 18.07 18.34 -10.10
C VAL A 325 17.12 17.49 -9.26
N GLN A 326 16.24 18.17 -8.54
CA GLN A 326 15.05 17.56 -7.93
C GLN A 326 14.03 17.27 -9.03
N MET A 327 13.46 16.07 -9.00
CA MET A 327 12.32 15.69 -9.83
C MET A 327 11.00 15.87 -9.06
N PRO A 328 9.90 16.24 -9.73
CA PRO A 328 8.57 16.12 -9.15
C PRO A 328 8.15 14.64 -9.06
N CYS A 329 7.08 14.37 -8.33
CA CYS A 329 6.32 13.12 -8.46
C CYS A 329 5.50 13.11 -9.77
N VAL A 330 4.90 11.98 -10.13
CA VAL A 330 4.01 11.88 -11.31
C VAL A 330 2.72 12.72 -11.18
N ASN A 331 2.33 13.05 -9.93
CA ASN A 331 1.26 13.98 -9.55
C ASN A 331 -0.06 13.73 -10.30
N ASP A 332 -0.81 14.79 -10.62
CA ASP A 332 -2.09 14.76 -11.33
C ASP A 332 -1.94 14.79 -12.86
N SER A 333 -0.83 14.29 -13.41
CA SER A 333 -0.65 14.22 -14.86
C SER A 333 -1.72 13.34 -15.52
N ASP A 334 -2.29 13.79 -16.66
CA ASP A 334 -3.41 13.09 -17.31
C ASP A 334 -3.00 11.67 -17.77
N GLU A 335 -1.73 11.49 -18.15
CA GLU A 335 -1.14 10.18 -18.44
C GLU A 335 -1.14 9.24 -17.21
N PHE A 336 -0.67 9.69 -16.04
CA PHE A 336 -0.70 8.89 -14.82
C PHE A 336 -2.13 8.57 -14.37
N THR A 337 -3.03 9.54 -14.40
CA THR A 337 -4.43 9.31 -14.00
C THR A 337 -5.17 8.37 -14.96
N ALA A 338 -4.78 8.32 -16.25
CA ALA A 338 -5.27 7.32 -17.20
C ALA A 338 -4.75 5.91 -16.89
N MET A 339 -3.45 5.77 -16.55
CA MET A 339 -2.86 4.48 -16.12
C MET A 339 -3.56 3.97 -14.84
N ALA A 340 -3.70 4.83 -13.83
CA ALA A 340 -4.36 4.52 -12.57
C ALA A 340 -5.84 4.08 -12.74
N ALA A 341 -6.58 4.72 -13.65
CA ALA A 341 -7.92 4.26 -14.03
C ALA A 341 -7.89 2.89 -14.75
N GLY A 342 -6.90 2.67 -15.63
CA GLY A 342 -6.73 1.43 -16.39
C GLY A 342 -6.38 0.21 -15.53
N TRP A 343 -5.57 0.35 -14.47
CA TRP A 343 -5.17 -0.79 -13.64
C TRP A 343 -6.35 -1.46 -12.90
N VAL A 344 -7.40 -0.70 -12.60
CA VAL A 344 -8.57 -1.18 -11.85
C VAL A 344 -9.75 -1.59 -12.73
N ASP A 345 -9.62 -1.47 -14.06
CA ASP A 345 -10.68 -1.78 -15.02
C ASP A 345 -11.24 -3.20 -14.91
N GLY A 346 -10.36 -4.18 -14.68
CA GLY A 346 -10.77 -5.58 -14.48
C GLY A 346 -11.58 -5.76 -13.20
N LEU A 347 -11.14 -5.13 -12.10
CA LEU A 347 -11.81 -5.18 -10.80
C LEU A 347 -13.21 -4.53 -10.84
N ILE A 348 -13.35 -3.43 -11.58
CA ILE A 348 -14.64 -2.77 -11.81
C ILE A 348 -15.54 -3.62 -12.70
N SER A 349 -14.99 -4.24 -13.77
CA SER A 349 -15.74 -5.16 -14.63
C SER A 349 -16.27 -6.38 -13.85
N ASP A 350 -15.46 -6.94 -12.95
CA ASP A 350 -15.83 -8.03 -12.05
C ASP A 350 -16.98 -7.62 -11.10
N LEU A 351 -16.82 -6.49 -10.40
CA LEU A 351 -17.85 -5.99 -9.49
C LEU A 351 -19.18 -5.72 -10.20
N LEU A 352 -19.15 -5.13 -11.40
CA LEU A 352 -20.36 -4.92 -12.19
C LEU A 352 -20.96 -6.24 -12.71
N GLY A 353 -20.13 -7.23 -13.03
CA GLY A 353 -20.57 -8.56 -13.46
C GLY A 353 -21.17 -9.45 -12.36
N GLU A 354 -20.84 -9.20 -11.09
CA GLU A 354 -21.37 -9.94 -9.94
C GLU A 354 -22.83 -9.53 -9.64
N GLN A 355 -23.76 -10.46 -9.82
CA GLN A 355 -25.07 -10.38 -9.16
C GLN A 355 -24.88 -10.77 -7.70
N GLY A 356 -25.28 -9.89 -6.77
CA GLY A 356 -24.93 -10.01 -5.35
C GLY A 356 -25.38 -11.33 -4.74
N ILE A 357 -24.42 -12.14 -4.28
CA ILE A 357 -24.72 -13.29 -3.40
C ILE A 357 -25.04 -12.72 -2.02
N VAL A 358 -26.29 -12.30 -1.82
CA VAL A 358 -26.82 -12.01 -0.49
C VAL A 358 -26.69 -13.30 0.34
N VAL A 359 -25.71 -13.34 1.24
CA VAL A 359 -25.47 -14.47 2.16
C VAL A 359 -26.54 -14.45 3.25
N ASN A 360 -27.76 -14.79 2.82
CA ASN A 360 -28.95 -14.80 3.65
C ASN A 360 -28.70 -15.73 4.85
N GLN A 361 -29.03 -15.25 6.06
CA GLN A 361 -28.76 -16.00 7.29
C GLN A 361 -29.44 -17.38 7.29
N SER A 362 -30.53 -17.56 6.55
CA SER A 362 -31.16 -18.88 6.35
C SER A 362 -30.25 -19.87 5.63
N GLN A 363 -29.44 -19.44 4.66
CA GLN A 363 -28.47 -20.31 3.97
C GLN A 363 -27.31 -20.69 4.90
N ARG A 364 -26.85 -19.77 5.77
CA ARG A 364 -25.88 -20.11 6.82
C ARG A 364 -26.45 -21.13 7.80
N ALA A 365 -27.71 -20.99 8.19
CA ALA A 365 -28.38 -21.96 9.05
C ALA A 365 -28.50 -23.34 8.37
N GLN A 366 -28.97 -23.40 7.11
CA GLN A 366 -29.08 -24.67 6.37
C GLN A 366 -27.73 -25.34 6.13
N ILE A 367 -26.68 -24.60 5.79
CA ILE A 367 -25.32 -25.16 5.64
C ILE A 367 -24.79 -25.67 6.99
N ALA A 368 -25.08 -24.99 8.10
CA ALA A 368 -24.71 -25.48 9.44
C ALA A 368 -25.52 -26.74 9.83
N GLU A 369 -26.81 -26.80 9.49
CA GLU A 369 -27.66 -27.96 9.72
C GLU A 369 -27.20 -29.18 8.89
N ASP A 370 -26.93 -29.01 7.59
CA ASP A 370 -26.40 -30.06 6.70
C ASP A 370 -25.06 -30.63 7.22
N PHE A 371 -24.15 -29.77 7.70
CA PHE A 371 -22.90 -30.22 8.32
C PHE A 371 -23.08 -30.86 9.71
N SER A 372 -24.16 -30.54 10.43
CA SER A 372 -24.50 -31.17 11.72
C SER A 372 -25.24 -32.51 11.57
N GLY A 373 -25.87 -32.76 10.42
CA GLY A 373 -26.69 -33.94 10.16
C GLY A 373 -25.91 -35.27 10.15
N HIS A 374 -24.59 -35.24 10.06
CA HIS A 374 -23.73 -36.43 10.13
C HIS A 374 -23.50 -36.93 11.58
N HIS A 375 -24.59 -37.36 12.22
CA HIS A 375 -24.51 -38.19 13.42
C HIS A 375 -23.85 -39.54 13.10
N HIS A 376 -22.75 -39.86 13.79
CA HIS A 376 -22.12 -41.17 13.73
C HIS A 376 -22.93 -42.19 14.55
N ASP A 377 -23.72 -43.03 13.88
CA ASP A 377 -24.38 -44.20 14.49
C ASP A 377 -23.35 -45.27 14.89
N HIS A 378 -22.77 -45.12 16.07
CA HIS A 378 -21.98 -46.18 16.73
C HIS A 378 -22.89 -47.27 17.30
N ALA A 379 -23.42 -48.10 16.41
CA ALA A 379 -24.18 -49.30 16.77
C ALA A 379 -23.28 -50.30 17.51
N HIS A 380 -23.38 -50.34 18.84
CA HIS A 380 -22.77 -51.40 19.66
C HIS A 380 -23.36 -52.76 19.27
N ASN A 381 -22.51 -53.69 18.85
CA ASN A 381 -22.87 -55.10 18.72
C ASN A 381 -21.65 -55.96 19.08
N GLY A 382 -21.74 -56.69 20.18
CA GLY A 382 -20.65 -57.54 20.68
C GLY A 382 -21.14 -58.93 21.02
N HIS A 383 -20.47 -59.95 20.51
CA HIS A 383 -20.63 -61.33 20.95
C HIS A 383 -19.29 -62.07 20.87
N HIS A 384 -19.08 -63.00 21.82
CA HIS A 384 -17.89 -63.84 21.95
C HIS A 384 -17.92 -65.04 20.97
N HIS A 385 -16.76 -65.58 20.59
CA HIS A 385 -16.21 -66.81 21.21
C HIS A 385 -14.83 -67.24 20.63
N ASP A 386 -13.96 -67.66 21.55
CA ASP A 386 -12.86 -68.66 21.55
C ASP A 386 -12.24 -69.21 20.24
N GLY A 387 -10.91 -69.48 20.25
CA GLY A 387 -10.30 -70.38 19.23
C GLY A 387 -8.77 -70.55 19.13
N HIS A 388 -8.11 -71.18 20.11
CA HIS A 388 -6.85 -71.97 19.95
C HIS A 388 -5.47 -71.27 19.72
N HIS A 389 -4.41 -72.11 19.60
CA HIS A 389 -3.04 -71.92 20.09
C HIS A 389 -1.93 -72.12 19.02
N HIS A 390 -0.69 -71.83 19.44
CA HIS A 390 0.63 -72.19 18.87
C HIS A 390 1.17 -71.27 17.76
N GLY A 391 2.48 -70.99 17.67
CA GLY A 391 3.59 -71.49 18.49
C GLY A 391 4.84 -70.59 18.44
N GLU A 392 5.92 -71.04 19.07
CA GLU A 392 7.19 -70.31 19.23
C GLU A 392 8.01 -70.26 17.92
N HIS A 393 8.91 -69.26 17.78
CA HIS A 393 10.36 -69.53 17.72
C HIS A 393 11.19 -68.23 17.79
N SER A 394 12.45 -68.38 18.20
CA SER A 394 13.47 -67.35 18.36
C SER A 394 14.23 -67.04 17.06
N HIS A 395 14.89 -65.88 16.97
CA HIS A 395 16.37 -65.82 17.03
C HIS A 395 16.93 -64.39 17.05
N ASP A 396 18.07 -64.25 17.73
CA ASP A 396 18.90 -63.05 17.78
C ASP A 396 19.62 -62.78 16.45
N HIS A 397 20.02 -61.54 16.19
CA HIS A 397 21.44 -61.16 16.38
C HIS A 397 21.69 -59.65 16.30
N HIS A 398 22.78 -59.22 16.97
CA HIS A 398 23.35 -57.87 16.93
C HIS A 398 23.97 -57.53 15.56
N ASP A 399 24.16 -56.23 15.27
CA ASP A 399 25.54 -55.70 15.24
C ASP A 399 25.65 -54.17 15.50
N HIS A 400 26.89 -53.71 15.72
CA HIS A 400 27.33 -52.33 15.99
C HIS A 400 27.46 -51.50 14.68
N LYS A 401 27.40 -50.15 14.64
CA LYS A 401 27.77 -49.03 15.54
C LYS A 401 29.26 -48.60 15.50
N GLN A 402 29.59 -47.69 14.58
CA GLN A 402 30.75 -46.76 14.56
C GLN A 402 30.46 -45.68 13.48
N HIS A 403 30.71 -44.35 13.58
CA HIS A 403 31.76 -43.52 14.20
C HIS A 403 33.17 -43.78 13.63
N ALA A 404 33.94 -42.82 13.09
CA ALA A 404 33.75 -41.35 12.92
C ALA A 404 34.55 -40.89 11.65
N HIS A 405 35.18 -39.71 11.44
CA HIS A 405 35.53 -38.57 12.32
C HIS A 405 35.69 -37.22 11.55
N HIS A 406 36.79 -36.47 11.76
CA HIS A 406 37.05 -35.10 11.27
C HIS A 406 37.78 -34.99 9.91
N GLY A 407 37.54 -33.86 9.22
CA GLY A 407 38.61 -32.86 9.08
C GLY A 407 39.03 -32.43 7.67
N HIS A 408 38.79 -31.16 7.32
CA HIS A 408 39.86 -30.16 7.42
C HIS A 408 39.32 -28.75 7.69
#